data_AF-A0A661HA38-F1
#
_entry.id   AF-A0A661HA38-F1
#
_cell.length_a   1.000
_cell.length_b   1.000
_cell.length_c   1.000
_cell.angle_alpha   90.00
_cell.angle_beta   90.00
_cell.angle_gamma   90.00
#
_symmetry.space_group_name_H-M   'P 1'
#
loop_
_entity.id
_entity.type
_entity.pdbx_description
1 polymer ?
#
loop_
_entity_poly.entity_id
_entity_poly.type
_entity_poly.pdbx_seq_one_letter_code
_entity_poly.pdbx_strand_id
1 'polypeptide(L)' 'MDYQQLIDTLSPEIYQSLKRSLEVGKWPDGKPLTGEQRRNTMAAIIAWGEKHLPEKERVGYIDKGHKAGGSCDDPE' A
#
# COMPACT_ATOMS: atom_id res chain seq x y z
N MET A 1 4.87 11.89 -15.43
CA MET A 1 6.31 11.59 -15.52
C MET A 1 6.88 11.49 -14.10
N ASP A 2 7.72 10.49 -13.86
CA ASP A 2 8.66 10.32 -12.72
C ASP A 2 8.21 9.80 -11.34
N TYR A 3 6.96 9.42 -11.14
CA TYR A 3 6.64 8.71 -9.88
C TYR A 3 7.42 7.39 -9.79
N GLN A 4 7.39 6.58 -10.85
CA GLN A 4 8.05 5.27 -10.90
C GLN A 4 9.58 5.37 -10.73
N GLN A 5 10.22 6.48 -11.10
CA GLN A 5 11.67 6.70 -10.90
C GLN A 5 12.00 7.15 -9.48
N LEU A 6 11.15 7.98 -8.87
CA LEU A 6 11.24 8.27 -7.42
C LEU A 6 11.05 7.00 -6.57
N ILE A 7 10.26 6.07 -7.09
CA ILE A 7 10.03 4.76 -6.48
C ILE A 7 11.28 3.88 -6.57
N ASP A 8 12.00 3.91 -7.69
CA ASP A 8 13.23 3.12 -7.86
C ASP A 8 14.36 3.59 -6.92
N THR A 9 14.32 4.87 -6.51
CA THR A 9 15.24 5.47 -5.53
C THR A 9 14.71 5.44 -4.09
N LEU A 10 13.70 4.61 -3.80
CA LEU A 10 13.00 4.57 -2.50
C LEU A 10 13.94 4.29 -1.33
N SER A 11 14.27 5.37 -0.63
CA SER A 11 14.67 5.31 0.77
C SER A 11 13.45 5.05 1.68
N PRO A 12 13.63 4.43 2.85
CA PRO A 12 12.52 4.18 3.79
C PRO A 12 11.76 5.46 4.18
N GLU A 13 12.42 6.62 4.17
CA GLU A 13 11.78 7.92 4.41
C GLU A 13 10.79 8.30 3.30
N ILE A 14 11.16 8.09 2.03
CA ILE A 14 10.29 8.37 0.88
C ILE A 14 9.07 7.44 0.95
N TYR A 15 9.27 6.15 1.24
CA TYR A 15 8.19 5.18 1.41
C TYR A 15 7.14 5.65 2.43
N GLN A 16 7.59 6.10 3.61
CA GLN A 16 6.68 6.61 4.64
C GLN A 16 5.93 7.85 4.20
N SER A 17 6.60 8.79 3.52
CA SER A 17 5.97 9.99 2.98
C SER A 17 4.90 9.67 1.94
N LEU A 18 5.15 8.68 1.07
CA LEU A 18 4.19 8.20 0.07
C LEU A 18 2.98 7.54 0.73
N LYS A 19 3.21 6.68 1.72
CA LYS A 19 2.13 6.04 2.49
C LYS A 19 1.23 7.10 3.13
N ARG A 20 1.83 8.09 3.79
CA ARG A 20 1.10 9.21 4.41
C ARG A 20 0.32 10.03 3.40
N SER A 21 0.89 10.29 2.24
CA SER A 21 0.21 11.02 1.16
C SER A 21 -1.02 10.29 0.65
N LEU A 22 -0.98 8.96 0.62
CA LEU A 22 -2.08 8.08 0.24
C LEU A 22 -3.20 8.04 1.28
N GLU A 23 -2.84 8.04 2.58
CA GLU A 23 -3.77 8.10 3.71
C GLU A 23 -4.52 9.43 3.75
N VAL A 24 -3.81 10.55 3.57
CA VAL A 24 -4.38 11.91 3.59
C VAL A 24 -5.07 12.25 2.26
N GLY A 25 -4.67 11.61 1.16
CA GLY A 25 -5.12 11.94 -0.19
C GLY A 25 -4.50 13.25 -0.74
N LYS A 26 -3.42 13.74 -0.11
CA LYS A 26 -2.71 14.96 -0.48
C LYS A 26 -1.19 14.73 -0.38
N TRP A 27 -0.45 15.34 -1.29
CA TRP A 27 1.00 15.40 -1.25
C TRP A 27 1.49 16.25 -0.07
N PRO A 28 2.74 16.07 0.40
CA PRO A 28 3.34 16.95 1.40
C PRO A 28 3.43 18.41 0.91
N ASP A 29 3.42 18.61 -0.41
CA ASP A 29 3.33 19.91 -1.08
C ASP A 29 1.93 20.56 -0.98
N GLY A 30 0.95 19.88 -0.37
CA GLY A 30 -0.44 20.34 -0.24
C GLY A 30 -1.34 20.07 -1.45
N LYS A 31 -0.77 19.59 -2.56
CA LYS A 31 -1.51 19.24 -3.78
C LYS A 31 -2.38 17.98 -3.59
N PRO A 32 -3.61 17.92 -4.14
CA PRO A 32 -4.43 16.72 -4.09
C PRO A 32 -3.82 15.59 -4.93
N LEU A 33 -3.94 14.35 -4.46
CA LEU A 33 -3.58 13.16 -5.24
C LEU A 33 -4.65 12.89 -6.31
N THR A 34 -4.23 12.76 -7.56
CA THR A 34 -5.15 12.27 -8.60
C THR A 34 -5.35 10.75 -8.48
N GLY A 35 -6.47 10.23 -9.01
CA GLY A 35 -6.75 8.80 -8.97
C GLY A 35 -5.67 7.94 -9.65
N GLU A 36 -5.09 8.43 -10.74
CA GLU A 36 -3.97 7.76 -11.41
C GLU A 36 -2.70 7.78 -10.57
N GLN A 37 -2.34 8.93 -9.98
CA GLN A 37 -1.21 9.03 -9.07
C GLN A 37 -1.36 8.12 -7.86
N ARG A 38 -2.58 8.03 -7.30
CA ARG A 38 -2.90 7.14 -6.19
C ARG A 38 -2.65 5.68 -6.55
N ARG A 39 -3.12 5.23 -7.71
CA ARG A 39 -2.88 3.86 -8.20
C ARG A 39 -1.40 3.57 -8.37
N ASN A 40 -0.66 4.46 -9.02
CA ASN A 40 0.77 4.27 -9.27
C ASN A 40 1.59 4.26 -7.97
N THR A 41 1.26 5.16 -7.03
CA THR A 41 1.91 5.23 -5.72
C THR A 41 1.60 3.99 -4.89
N MET A 42 0.36 3.49 -4.95
CA MET A 42 -0.05 2.28 -4.23
C MET A 42 0.70 1.05 -4.75
N ALA A 43 0.73 0.84 -6.07
CA ALA A 43 1.45 -0.28 -6.69
C ALA A 43 2.93 -0.31 -6.28
N ALA A 44 3.53 0.87 -6.17
CA ALA A 44 4.92 1.04 -5.80
C ALA A 44 5.25 0.73 -4.33
N ILE A 45 4.42 1.23 -3.41
CA ILE A 45 4.54 0.94 -1.98
C ILE A 45 4.40 -0.58 -1.75
N ILE A 46 3.51 -1.24 -2.49
CA ILE A 46 3.35 -2.70 -2.43
C ILE A 46 4.64 -3.39 -2.91
N ALA A 47 5.11 -3.07 -4.12
CA ALA A 47 6.31 -3.68 -4.68
C ALA A 47 7.57 -3.45 -3.82
N TRP A 48 7.71 -2.28 -3.21
CA TRP A 48 8.81 -1.99 -2.28
C TRP A 48 8.66 -2.79 -0.99
N GLY A 49 7.46 -2.83 -0.41
CA GLY A 49 7.17 -3.61 0.79
C GLY A 49 7.40 -5.11 0.60
N GLU A 50 7.10 -5.67 -0.57
CA GLU A 50 7.40 -7.07 -0.88
C GLU A 50 8.90 -7.38 -0.86
N LYS A 51 9.73 -6.44 -1.29
CA LYS A 51 11.20 -6.59 -1.33
C LYS A 51 11.89 -6.30 0.00
N HIS A 52 11.39 -5.33 0.77
CA HIS A 52 12.08 -4.81 1.97
C HIS A 52 11.42 -5.20 3.29
N LEU A 53 10.14 -5.56 3.31
CA LEU A 53 9.40 -5.85 4.53
C LEU A 53 8.98 -7.33 4.63
N PRO A 54 8.97 -7.90 5.85
CA PRO A 54 8.37 -9.21 6.09
C PRO A 54 6.86 -9.14 5.84
N GLU A 55 6.25 -10.27 5.47
CA GLU A 55 4.84 -10.36 5.08
C GLU A 55 3.88 -9.60 5.99
N LYS A 56 4.06 -9.75 7.31
CA LYS A 56 3.30 -9.09 8.37
C LYS A 56 3.32 -7.56 8.37
N GLU A 57 4.32 -6.94 7.75
CA GLU A 57 4.48 -5.48 7.69
C GLU A 57 4.19 -4.92 6.28
N ARG A 58 3.85 -5.81 5.32
CA ARG A 58 3.52 -5.39 3.95
C ARG A 58 2.19 -4.67 3.92
N VAL A 59 2.09 -3.67 3.03
CA VAL A 59 0.83 -2.99 2.77
C VAL A 59 -0.14 -3.97 2.09
N GLY A 60 -1.37 -4.03 2.62
CA GLY A 60 -2.37 -5.00 2.18
C GLY A 60 -2.19 -6.39 2.81
N TYR A 61 -1.26 -6.56 3.76
CA TYR A 61 -1.22 -7.76 4.58
C TYR A 61 -2.53 -7.90 5.36
N ILE A 62 -3.23 -8.97 5.09
CA ILE A 62 -4.39 -9.41 5.87
C ILE A 62 -3.89 -10.65 6.61
N ASP A 63 -3.74 -10.53 7.92
CA ASP A 63 -3.58 -11.70 8.77
C ASP A 63 -4.87 -12.51 8.62
N LYS A 64 -4.84 -13.52 7.75
CA LYS A 64 -5.85 -14.56 7.72
C LYS A 64 -5.60 -15.42 8.95
N GLY A 65 -5.82 -14.85 10.13
CA GLY A 65 -5.88 -15.58 11.38
C GLY A 65 -6.75 -16.79 11.14
N HIS A 66 -6.28 -17.94 11.61
CA HIS A 66 -6.89 -19.25 11.45
C HIS A 66 -8.42 -19.10 11.56
N LYS A 67 -9.13 -19.20 10.43
CA LYS A 67 -10.59 -19.15 10.45
C LYS A 67 -11.05 -20.42 11.15
N ALA A 68 -11.29 -20.32 12.46
CA ALA A 68 -12.16 -21.28 13.13
C ALA A 68 -13.49 -21.23 12.37
N GLY A 69 -13.91 -22.39 11.87
CA GLY A 69 -14.92 -22.55 10.83
C GLY A 69 -16.19 -21.74 11.05
N GLY A 70 -16.50 -20.86 10.09
CA GLY A 70 -17.88 -20.50 9.82
C GLY A 70 -18.44 -21.58 8.92
N SER A 71 -19.13 -22.56 9.50
CA SER A 71 -20.02 -23.45 8.74
C SER A 71 -21.03 -22.55 8.04
N CYS A 72 -20.98 -22.48 6.71
CA CYS A 72 -22.11 -22.02 5.93
C CYS A 72 -23.14 -23.14 6.01
N ASP A 73 -24.16 -22.96 6.84
CA ASP A 73 -25.37 -23.78 6.79
C ASP A 73 -26.12 -23.36 5.52
N ASP A 74 -26.15 -24.27 4.55
CA ASP A 74 -26.89 -24.14 3.30
C ASP A 74 -28.35 -24.54 3.63
N PRO A 75 -29.33 -23.62 3.58
CA PRO A 75 -30.71 -24.01 3.82
C PRO A 75 -31.27 -24.74 2.59
N GLU A 76 -31.69 -25.99 2.83
CA GLU A 76 -32.36 -26.92 1.90
C GLU A 76 -33.67 -26.36 1.30
#